data_AF-A0A838NSF0-F1
#
_entry.id   AF-A0A838NSF0-F1
#
_cell.length_a   1.000
_cell.length_b   1.000
_cell.length_c   1.000
_cell.angle_alpha   90.00
_cell.angle_beta   90.00
_cell.angle_gamma   90.00
#
_symmetry.space_group_name_H-M   'P 1'
#
loop_
_entity.id
_entity.type
_entity.pdbx_description
1 polymer ?
#
loop_
_entity_poly.entity_id
_entity_poly.type
_entity_poly.pdbx_seq_one_letter_code
_entity_poly.pdbx_strand_id
1 'polypeptide(L)'
;MPDVDERKYATFVTGGAPRIAVSMVVGALAGLFLLATESQTRGASTDFNLTWLAAKAVLAGQNPYELIGPGKLHPEGGYPYIYPLTAAVFALPLALIPSYWATALFVSIGAGLLAFAVTKDGWRRLPLFLSMPYIIAARQGQWSPLLSAAFCIPALAGVLSAKPTLGFALLAAAGSRRTLVFAVVGGLFLTTVGLVLVPTWPLDWFQTLTATRHLRAPVLQPGGFVALLALLRWRRPEARLIALLACVPQTVGWYEVVPLFLVAVTFRETLILAILSSMPVLYEVWYGAADGFFDFTPRGFQMAAFAYMPAVALVLLRKNEWREASHYH
;
A
#
# COMPACT_ATOMS: atom_id res chain seq x y z
N MET A 1 9.26 -21.65 -39.03
CA MET A 1 9.54 -20.21 -38.94
C MET A 1 8.49 -19.59 -38.03
N PRO A 2 8.82 -19.20 -36.79
CA PRO A 2 7.89 -18.39 -36.01
C PRO A 2 7.77 -17.01 -36.68
N ASP A 3 6.52 -16.59 -36.83
CA ASP A 3 6.08 -15.48 -37.67
C ASP A 3 6.71 -14.15 -37.24
N VAL A 4 7.06 -13.30 -38.20
CA VAL A 4 7.70 -12.00 -37.96
C VAL A 4 6.82 -11.09 -37.09
N ASP A 5 5.51 -11.34 -37.08
CA ASP A 5 4.53 -10.65 -36.23
C ASP A 5 4.59 -11.05 -34.75
N GLU A 6 4.91 -12.31 -34.39
CA GLU A 6 5.02 -12.70 -32.97
C GLU A 6 6.18 -11.98 -32.27
N ARG A 7 7.28 -11.72 -32.99
CA ARG A 7 8.41 -10.95 -32.45
C ARG A 7 8.06 -9.48 -32.25
N LYS A 8 7.32 -8.86 -33.16
CA LYS A 8 6.83 -7.47 -32.99
C LYS A 8 5.84 -7.37 -31.84
N TYR A 9 4.93 -8.33 -31.71
CA TYR A 9 4.01 -8.42 -30.56
C TYR A 9 4.77 -8.61 -29.24
N ALA A 10 5.75 -9.52 -29.17
CA ALA A 10 6.56 -9.71 -27.97
C ALA A 10 7.36 -8.45 -27.60
N THR A 11 7.90 -7.73 -28.58
CA THR A 11 8.68 -6.50 -28.37
C THR A 11 7.80 -5.31 -27.99
N PHE A 12 6.57 -5.20 -28.53
CA PHE A 12 5.60 -4.18 -28.13
C PHE A 12 5.03 -4.44 -26.73
N VAL A 13 4.82 -5.72 -26.37
CA VAL A 13 4.29 -6.14 -25.06
C VAL A 13 5.33 -5.99 -23.94
N THR A 14 6.63 -6.03 -24.26
CA THR A 14 7.72 -5.95 -23.27
C THR A 14 8.60 -4.69 -23.38
N GLY A 15 8.41 -3.87 -24.42
CA GLY A 15 9.15 -2.65 -24.65
C GLY A 15 8.96 -1.63 -23.52
N GLY A 16 10.03 -0.89 -23.19
CA GLY A 16 9.99 0.10 -22.13
C GLY A 16 9.01 1.25 -22.38
N ALA A 17 8.87 1.69 -23.63
CA ALA A 17 8.07 2.89 -23.97
C ALA A 17 6.55 2.74 -23.68
N PRO A 18 5.86 1.66 -24.12
CA PRO A 18 4.45 1.44 -23.75
C PRO A 18 4.24 1.37 -22.23
N ARG A 19 5.16 0.72 -21.50
CA ARG A 19 5.06 0.61 -20.04
C ARG A 19 5.19 1.96 -19.35
N ILE A 20 6.15 2.78 -19.77
CA ILE A 20 6.32 4.15 -19.27
C ILE A 20 5.06 4.98 -19.54
N ALA A 21 4.53 4.93 -20.77
CA ALA A 21 3.32 5.66 -21.13
C ALA A 21 2.12 5.26 -20.27
N VAL A 22 1.85 3.96 -20.11
CA VAL A 22 0.77 3.47 -19.24
C VAL A 22 0.99 3.89 -17.79
N SER A 23 2.24 3.86 -17.31
CA SER A 23 2.57 4.29 -15.95
C SER A 23 2.29 5.78 -15.73
N MET A 24 2.66 6.62 -16.70
CA MET A 24 2.37 8.05 -16.67
C MET A 24 0.86 8.32 -16.70
N VAL A 25 0.11 7.61 -17.55
CA VAL A 25 -1.35 7.75 -17.65
C VAL A 25 -2.03 7.33 -16.35
N VAL A 26 -1.70 6.15 -15.81
CA VAL A 26 -2.28 5.67 -14.54
C VAL A 26 -1.94 6.62 -13.39
N GLY A 27 -0.69 7.09 -13.31
CA GLY A 27 -0.28 8.07 -12.31
C GLY A 27 -1.06 9.38 -12.42
N ALA A 28 -1.13 9.96 -13.63
CA ALA A 28 -1.84 11.21 -13.87
C ALA A 28 -3.34 11.09 -13.56
N LEU A 29 -4.00 10.00 -13.98
CA LEU A 29 -5.41 9.75 -13.69
C LEU A 29 -5.66 9.60 -12.19
N ALA A 30 -4.77 8.94 -11.45
CA ALA A 30 -4.90 8.79 -10.00
C ALA A 30 -4.79 10.14 -9.27
N GLY A 31 -3.81 10.97 -9.66
CA GLY A 31 -3.67 12.32 -9.12
C GLY A 31 -4.87 13.20 -9.43
N LEU A 32 -5.29 13.26 -10.70
CA LEU A 32 -6.48 14.03 -11.13
C LEU A 32 -7.75 13.57 -10.43
N PHE A 33 -7.91 12.26 -10.22
CA PHE A 33 -9.03 11.70 -9.48
C PHE A 33 -9.04 12.16 -8.01
N LEU A 34 -7.88 12.14 -7.34
CA LEU A 34 -7.77 12.71 -5.99
C LEU A 34 -8.16 14.19 -5.99
N LEU A 35 -7.58 14.97 -6.92
CA LEU A 35 -7.86 16.41 -7.02
C LEU A 35 -9.35 16.72 -7.20
N ALA A 36 -10.04 15.95 -8.05
CA ALA A 36 -11.46 16.10 -8.35
C ALA A 36 -12.38 15.66 -7.19
N THR A 37 -11.92 14.73 -6.35
CA THR A 37 -12.69 14.24 -5.20
C THR A 37 -12.44 15.07 -3.93
N GLU A 38 -11.22 15.56 -3.73
CA GLU A 38 -10.87 16.42 -2.59
C GLU A 38 -11.58 17.78 -2.67
N SER A 39 -11.80 18.31 -3.88
CA SER A 39 -12.58 19.54 -4.07
C SER A 39 -14.02 19.44 -3.55
N GLN A 40 -14.55 18.22 -3.43
CA GLN A 40 -15.92 17.95 -2.96
C GLN A 40 -15.99 17.72 -1.44
N THR A 41 -14.87 17.39 -0.79
CA THR A 41 -14.82 16.98 0.63
C THR A 41 -13.96 17.91 1.49
N ARG A 42 -13.89 19.21 1.15
CA ARG A 42 -13.08 20.24 1.85
C ARG A 42 -12.99 19.97 3.35
N GLY A 43 -11.83 19.50 3.82
CA GLY A 43 -11.55 19.18 5.23
C GLY A 43 -11.35 17.70 5.56
N ALA A 44 -11.62 16.74 4.66
CA ALA A 44 -11.28 15.34 4.90
C ALA A 44 -9.76 15.12 4.77
N SER A 45 -9.08 14.87 5.90
CA SER A 45 -7.63 14.59 5.89
C SER A 45 -7.36 13.24 5.21
N THR A 46 -6.51 13.26 4.18
CA THR A 46 -5.93 12.03 3.62
C THR A 46 -4.87 11.45 4.56
N ASP A 47 -4.51 10.20 4.31
CA ASP A 47 -3.49 9.51 5.09
C ASP A 47 -2.09 10.11 4.87
N PHE A 48 -1.77 10.49 3.64
CA PHE A 48 -0.55 11.24 3.35
C PHE A 48 -0.58 12.66 3.94
N ASN A 49 -1.74 13.33 4.04
CA ASN A 49 -1.83 14.66 4.64
C ASN A 49 -1.36 14.67 6.11
N LEU A 50 -1.64 13.61 6.89
CA LEU A 50 -1.08 13.46 8.24
C LEU A 50 0.46 13.43 8.23
N THR A 51 1.05 12.76 7.24
CA THR A 51 2.50 12.69 7.08
C THR A 51 3.09 14.02 6.60
N TRP A 52 2.40 14.71 5.69
CA TRP A 52 2.76 16.05 5.25
C TRP A 52 2.74 17.07 6.40
N LEU A 53 1.71 17.03 7.26
CA LEU A 53 1.63 17.85 8.47
C LEU A 53 2.79 17.54 9.43
N ALA A 54 3.11 16.26 9.61
CA ALA A 54 4.25 15.87 10.45
C ALA A 54 5.57 16.39 9.87
N ALA A 55 5.76 16.31 8.55
CA ALA A 55 6.93 16.85 7.88
C ALA A 55 7.02 18.39 8.00
N LYS A 56 5.89 19.11 7.93
CA LYS A 56 5.81 20.54 8.21
C LYS A 56 6.25 20.89 9.63
N ALA A 57 5.75 20.15 10.62
CA ALA A 57 6.14 20.34 12.03
C ALA A 57 7.65 20.14 12.21
N VAL A 58 8.21 19.08 11.63
CA VAL A 58 9.65 18.81 11.67
C VAL A 58 10.47 19.94 11.04
N LEU A 59 10.05 20.46 9.89
CA LEU A 59 10.72 21.62 9.26
C LEU A 59 10.66 22.89 10.12
N ALA A 60 9.64 23.02 10.96
CA ALA A 60 9.51 24.11 11.93
C ALA A 60 10.30 23.84 13.24
N GLY A 61 11.06 22.75 13.33
CA GLY A 61 11.79 22.36 14.54
C GLY A 61 10.88 21.85 15.66
N GLN A 62 9.69 21.36 15.33
CA GLN A 62 8.68 20.90 16.28
C GLN A 62 8.51 19.38 16.26
N ASN A 63 8.05 18.81 17.39
CA ASN A 63 7.75 17.39 17.51
C ASN A 63 6.33 17.08 16.98
N PRO A 64 6.16 16.33 15.88
CA PRO A 64 4.85 16.05 15.32
C PRO A 64 3.95 15.20 16.24
N TYR A 65 4.53 14.38 17.12
CA TYR A 65 3.76 13.55 18.06
C TYR A 65 3.09 14.40 19.16
N GLU A 66 3.62 15.59 19.44
CA GLU A 66 3.01 16.53 20.40
C GLU A 66 1.92 17.38 19.75
N LEU A 67 2.03 17.67 18.45
CA LEU A 67 1.18 18.62 17.74
C LEU A 67 -0.01 18.01 16.99
N ILE A 68 0.09 16.74 16.57
CA ILE A 68 -0.92 16.09 15.74
C ILE A 68 -1.70 15.09 16.59
N GLY A 69 -3.03 15.27 16.65
CA GLY A 69 -3.93 14.38 17.38
C GLY A 69 -5.21 15.05 17.86
N PRO A 70 -6.12 14.26 18.46
CA PRO A 70 -7.35 14.80 19.02
C PRO A 70 -7.08 15.87 20.07
N GLY A 71 -7.71 17.04 19.92
CA GLY A 71 -7.55 18.18 20.82
C GLY A 71 -6.25 18.99 20.68
N LYS A 72 -5.46 18.75 19.61
CA LYS A 72 -4.18 19.43 19.37
C LYS A 72 -4.27 20.44 18.21
N LEU A 73 -3.16 21.16 17.95
CA LEU A 73 -3.01 22.24 16.95
C LEU A 73 -3.40 21.87 15.52
N HIS A 74 -3.40 20.58 15.17
CA HIS A 74 -3.85 20.08 13.87
C HIS A 74 -4.94 18.99 14.02
N PRO A 75 -6.18 19.36 14.40
CA PRO A 75 -7.22 18.42 14.79
C PRO A 75 -8.03 17.84 13.62
N GLU A 76 -7.75 18.24 12.37
CA GLU A 76 -8.59 17.99 11.18
C GLU A 76 -8.92 16.50 10.91
N GLY A 77 -8.17 15.56 11.50
CA GLY A 77 -8.46 14.13 11.42
C GLY A 77 -8.90 13.46 12.73
N GLY A 78 -8.81 14.13 13.88
CA GLY A 78 -9.10 13.53 15.19
C GLY A 78 -8.19 12.35 15.59
N TYR A 79 -7.19 11.99 14.78
CA TYR A 79 -6.27 10.87 15.03
C TYR A 79 -4.87 11.37 15.35
N PRO A 80 -4.16 10.72 16.29
CA PRO A 80 -2.75 11.01 16.54
C PRO A 80 -1.90 10.62 15.33
N TYR A 81 -0.69 11.17 15.25
CA TYR A 81 0.28 10.76 14.24
C TYR A 81 0.84 9.36 14.55
N ILE A 82 0.27 8.33 13.93
CA ILE A 82 0.60 6.92 14.19
C ILE A 82 1.79 6.37 13.40
N TYR A 83 2.32 7.15 12.45
CA TYR A 83 3.45 6.75 11.64
C TYR A 83 4.77 6.98 12.37
N PRO A 84 5.81 6.16 12.13
CA PRO A 84 7.17 6.49 12.56
C PRO A 84 7.66 7.74 11.83
N LEU A 85 8.63 8.45 12.41
CA LEU A 85 9.12 9.71 11.87
C LEU A 85 9.80 9.53 10.50
N THR A 86 10.26 8.32 10.18
CA THR A 86 10.74 7.95 8.84
C THR A 86 9.74 8.31 7.73
N ALA A 87 8.43 8.24 8.00
CA ALA A 87 7.39 8.68 7.07
C ALA A 87 7.41 10.21 6.88
N ALA A 88 7.49 10.99 7.96
CA ALA A 88 7.62 12.44 7.90
C ALA A 88 8.89 12.87 7.16
N VAL A 89 10.02 12.20 7.45
CA VAL A 89 11.30 12.43 6.77
C VAL A 89 11.17 12.16 5.27
N PHE A 90 10.53 11.06 4.88
CA PHE A 90 10.26 10.76 3.47
C PHE A 90 9.41 11.85 2.79
N ALA A 91 8.47 12.46 3.52
CA ALA A 91 7.59 13.51 3.00
C ALA A 91 8.21 14.92 3.02
N LEU A 92 9.40 15.14 3.60
CA LEU A 92 10.04 16.47 3.70
C LEU A 92 10.10 17.23 2.36
N PRO A 93 10.49 16.62 1.22
CA PRO A 93 10.51 17.34 -0.05
C PRO A 93 9.14 17.85 -0.48
N LEU A 94 8.08 17.09 -0.15
CA LEU A 94 6.70 17.42 -0.48
C LEU A 94 6.07 18.41 0.52
N ALA A 95 6.63 18.56 1.72
CA ALA A 95 6.20 19.53 2.72
C ALA A 95 6.47 21.00 2.29
N LEU A 96 7.30 21.20 1.26
CA LEU A 96 7.62 22.53 0.72
C LEU A 96 6.48 23.12 -0.12
N ILE A 97 5.54 22.30 -0.58
CA ILE A 97 4.39 22.73 -1.39
C ILE A 97 3.08 22.52 -0.62
N PRO A 98 1.96 23.17 -1.04
CA PRO A 98 0.66 22.99 -0.40
C PRO A 98 0.22 21.51 -0.36
N SER A 99 -0.47 21.11 0.71
CA SER A 99 -0.86 19.71 0.98
C SER A 99 -1.64 19.07 -0.16
N TYR A 100 -2.51 19.83 -0.84
CA TYR A 100 -3.26 19.40 -2.01
C TYR A 100 -2.35 18.88 -3.13
N TRP A 101 -1.37 19.68 -3.55
CA TRP A 101 -0.41 19.32 -4.59
C TRP A 101 0.55 18.22 -4.13
N ALA A 102 0.97 18.26 -2.87
CA ALA A 102 1.82 17.23 -2.26
C ALA A 102 1.15 15.85 -2.31
N THR A 103 -0.13 15.78 -1.92
CA THR A 103 -0.91 14.55 -1.90
C THR A 103 -1.18 14.04 -3.32
N ALA A 104 -1.55 14.92 -4.24
CA ALA A 104 -1.73 14.59 -5.65
C ALA A 104 -0.48 13.97 -6.26
N LEU A 105 0.68 14.57 -5.98
CA LEU A 105 1.97 14.11 -6.49
C LEU A 105 2.35 12.76 -5.87
N PHE A 106 2.17 12.60 -4.56
CA PHE A 106 2.38 11.33 -3.86
C PHE A 106 1.54 10.20 -4.46
N VAL A 107 0.24 10.43 -4.66
CA VAL A 107 -0.67 9.45 -5.28
C VAL A 107 -0.27 9.15 -6.72
N SER A 108 0.05 10.18 -7.51
CA SER A 108 0.46 10.03 -8.90
C SER A 108 1.72 9.18 -9.03
N ILE A 109 2.72 9.45 -8.19
CA ILE A 109 3.98 8.70 -8.15
C ILE A 109 3.72 7.26 -7.69
N GLY A 110 2.98 7.05 -6.60
CA GLY A 110 2.68 5.71 -6.08
C GLY A 110 1.93 4.84 -7.10
N ALA A 111 0.90 5.40 -7.74
CA ALA A 111 0.11 4.72 -8.77
C ALA A 111 0.94 4.45 -10.04
N GLY A 112 1.70 5.43 -10.52
CA GLY A 112 2.55 5.28 -11.70
C GLY A 112 3.67 4.25 -11.49
N LEU A 113 4.33 4.27 -10.34
CA LEU A 113 5.34 3.27 -10.00
C LEU A 113 4.75 1.87 -9.86
N LEU A 114 3.55 1.75 -9.27
CA LEU A 114 2.84 0.47 -9.22
C LEU A 114 2.50 -0.04 -10.63
N ALA A 115 1.99 0.83 -11.51
CA ALA A 115 1.68 0.48 -12.89
C ALA A 115 2.94 0.03 -13.65
N PHE A 116 4.05 0.74 -13.45
CA PHE A 116 5.33 0.37 -14.04
C PHE A 116 5.81 -1.01 -13.56
N ALA A 117 5.70 -1.26 -12.26
CA ALA A 117 6.07 -2.52 -11.63
C ALA A 117 5.24 -3.70 -12.14
N VAL A 118 3.90 -3.58 -12.08
CA VAL A 118 2.99 -4.70 -12.36
C VAL A 118 2.89 -5.04 -13.85
N THR A 119 3.30 -4.12 -14.73
CA THR A 119 3.34 -4.32 -16.19
C THR A 119 4.64 -4.96 -16.68
N LYS A 120 5.61 -5.25 -15.79
CA LYS A 120 6.92 -5.79 -16.20
C LYS A 120 6.85 -7.12 -16.95
N ASP A 121 5.91 -7.98 -16.57
CA ASP A 121 5.68 -9.31 -17.18
C ASP A 121 4.43 -9.32 -18.08
N GLY A 122 3.99 -8.14 -18.51
CA GLY A 122 2.80 -7.92 -19.34
C GLY A 122 1.61 -7.30 -18.60
N TRP A 123 0.49 -7.17 -19.31
CA TRP A 123 -0.62 -6.28 -18.93
C TRP A 123 -1.68 -6.91 -18.00
N ARG A 124 -1.43 -8.13 -17.53
CA ARG A 124 -2.43 -8.98 -16.83
C ARG A 124 -2.89 -8.42 -15.49
N ARG A 125 -2.10 -7.55 -14.88
CA ARG A 125 -2.39 -6.96 -13.56
C ARG A 125 -3.09 -5.59 -13.64
N LEU A 126 -3.24 -5.01 -14.84
CA LEU A 126 -3.93 -3.72 -14.99
C LEU A 126 -5.35 -3.65 -14.41
N PRO A 127 -6.17 -4.73 -14.39
CA PRO A 127 -7.48 -4.68 -13.73
C PRO A 127 -7.45 -4.28 -12.25
N LEU A 128 -6.30 -4.39 -11.57
CA LEU A 128 -6.17 -3.93 -10.17
C LEU A 128 -6.54 -2.45 -10.01
N PHE A 129 -6.26 -1.62 -11.03
CA PHE A 129 -6.53 -0.19 -11.02
C PHE A 129 -8.02 0.15 -11.12
N LEU A 130 -8.86 -0.84 -11.45
CA LEU A 130 -10.32 -0.71 -11.48
C LEU A 130 -10.98 -1.18 -10.17
N SER A 131 -10.21 -1.72 -9.24
CA SER A 131 -10.74 -2.24 -7.97
C SER A 131 -11.06 -1.11 -6.98
N MET A 132 -12.10 -1.27 -6.18
CA MET A 132 -12.44 -0.32 -5.11
C MET A 132 -11.32 -0.17 -4.06
N PRO A 133 -10.59 -1.22 -3.64
CA PRO A 133 -9.38 -1.06 -2.83
C PRO A 133 -8.38 -0.04 -3.39
N TYR A 134 -8.08 -0.10 -4.69
CA TYR A 134 -7.18 0.85 -5.32
C TYR A 134 -7.80 2.25 -5.42
N ILE A 135 -9.07 2.36 -5.83
CA ILE A 135 -9.77 3.65 -5.94
C ILE A 135 -9.80 4.36 -4.58
N ILE A 136 -10.09 3.62 -3.50
CA ILE A 136 -10.04 4.13 -2.14
C ILE A 136 -8.61 4.54 -1.78
N ALA A 137 -7.60 3.71 -2.10
CA ALA A 137 -6.21 4.05 -1.82
C ALA A 137 -5.78 5.36 -2.51
N ALA A 138 -6.14 5.52 -3.79
CA ALA A 138 -5.87 6.73 -4.56
C ALA A 138 -6.59 7.95 -3.95
N ARG A 139 -7.89 7.83 -3.62
CA ARG A 139 -8.67 8.92 -3.00
C ARG A 139 -8.13 9.32 -1.63
N GLN A 140 -7.71 8.34 -0.82
CA GLN A 140 -7.29 8.55 0.56
C GLN A 140 -5.80 8.90 0.70
N GLY A 141 -5.06 9.10 -0.39
CA GLY A 141 -3.63 9.39 -0.32
C GLY A 141 -2.83 8.29 0.37
N GLN A 142 -3.17 7.02 0.12
CA GLN A 142 -2.65 5.89 0.90
C GLN A 142 -1.28 5.40 0.43
N TRP A 143 -0.51 4.83 1.36
CA TRP A 143 0.81 4.25 1.10
C TRP A 143 0.78 2.96 0.27
N SER A 144 -0.33 2.23 0.30
CA SER A 144 -0.38 0.85 -0.21
C SER A 144 0.00 0.70 -1.69
N PRO A 145 -0.28 1.64 -2.63
CA PRO A 145 0.22 1.53 -4.00
C PRO A 145 1.75 1.65 -4.09
N LEU A 146 2.34 2.63 -3.38
CA LEU A 146 3.79 2.84 -3.37
C LEU A 146 4.54 1.70 -2.69
N LEU A 147 4.01 1.18 -1.57
CA LEU A 147 4.57 0.01 -0.89
C LEU A 147 4.47 -1.24 -1.79
N SER A 148 3.36 -1.42 -2.49
CA SER A 148 3.20 -2.51 -3.47
C SER A 148 4.20 -2.39 -4.62
N ALA A 149 4.49 -1.17 -5.09
CA ALA A 149 5.53 -0.93 -6.09
C ALA A 149 6.92 -1.29 -5.55
N ALA A 150 7.21 -0.96 -4.28
CA ALA A 150 8.48 -1.27 -3.63
C ALA A 150 8.72 -2.76 -3.42
N PHE A 151 7.65 -3.58 -3.35
CA PHE A 151 7.79 -5.04 -3.40
C PHE A 151 8.39 -5.52 -4.72
N CYS A 152 8.09 -4.85 -5.83
CA CYS A 152 8.60 -5.24 -7.15
C CYS A 152 9.90 -4.52 -7.50
N ILE A 153 10.08 -3.28 -7.09
CA ILE A 153 11.23 -2.43 -7.49
C ILE A 153 12.18 -2.31 -6.29
N PRO A 154 13.31 -3.05 -6.25
CA PRO A 154 14.22 -3.05 -5.09
C PRO A 154 14.71 -1.67 -4.68
N ALA A 155 14.95 -0.78 -5.65
CA ALA A 155 15.44 0.58 -5.40
C ALA A 155 14.48 1.42 -4.53
N LEU A 156 13.18 1.07 -4.49
CA LEU A 156 12.19 1.77 -3.68
C LEU A 156 12.09 1.21 -2.25
N ALA A 157 12.76 0.10 -1.92
CA ALA A 157 12.53 -0.64 -0.69
C ALA A 157 12.81 0.16 0.60
N GLY A 158 13.54 1.28 0.53
CA GLY A 158 13.70 2.21 1.66
C GLY A 158 12.38 2.78 2.18
N VAL A 159 11.37 2.96 1.30
CA VAL A 159 10.04 3.48 1.67
C VAL A 159 9.26 2.54 2.60
N LEU A 160 9.64 1.25 2.65
CA LEU A 160 9.01 0.28 3.55
C LEU A 160 9.16 0.68 5.03
N SER A 161 10.18 1.46 5.37
CA SER A 161 10.38 2.00 6.72
C SER A 161 9.35 3.06 7.12
N ALA A 162 8.65 3.70 6.17
CA ALA A 162 7.60 4.68 6.45
C ALA A 162 6.33 4.02 7.03
N LYS A 163 6.10 2.73 6.74
CA LYS A 163 4.98 1.95 7.28
C LYS A 163 5.48 0.55 7.66
N PRO A 164 6.21 0.40 8.78
CA PRO A 164 7.05 -0.76 9.05
C PRO A 164 6.28 -2.08 9.22
N THR A 165 5.00 -2.05 9.63
CA THR A 165 4.18 -3.26 9.73
C THR A 165 3.98 -3.91 8.36
N LEU A 166 3.42 -3.18 7.40
CA LEU A 166 3.30 -3.65 6.01
C LEU A 166 4.66 -3.80 5.34
N GLY A 167 5.58 -2.87 5.61
CA GLY A 167 6.93 -2.88 5.07
C GLY A 167 7.68 -4.18 5.38
N PHE A 168 7.56 -4.66 6.62
CA PHE A 168 8.15 -5.92 7.06
C PHE A 168 7.51 -7.12 6.35
N ALA A 169 6.17 -7.16 6.24
CA ALA A 169 5.48 -8.23 5.53
C ALA A 169 5.91 -8.32 4.06
N LEU A 170 6.04 -7.17 3.38
CA LEU A 170 6.49 -7.10 2.00
C LEU A 170 7.96 -7.52 1.87
N LEU A 171 8.83 -7.04 2.73
CA LEU A 171 10.26 -7.36 2.70
C LEU A 171 10.50 -8.86 2.93
N ALA A 172 9.86 -9.44 3.94
CA ALA A 172 9.99 -10.84 4.28
C ALA A 172 9.42 -11.76 3.18
N ALA A 173 8.38 -11.33 2.47
CA ALA A 173 7.84 -12.06 1.33
C ALA A 173 8.70 -11.95 0.06
N ALA A 174 9.36 -10.80 -0.16
CA ALA A 174 10.14 -10.53 -1.37
C ALA A 174 11.36 -11.46 -1.52
N GLY A 175 11.96 -11.92 -0.42
CA GLY A 175 13.05 -12.92 -0.46
C GLY A 175 14.28 -12.53 -1.30
N SER A 176 14.44 -11.26 -1.63
CA SER A 176 15.52 -10.74 -2.50
C SER A 176 16.58 -10.02 -1.67
N ARG A 177 17.84 -10.43 -1.82
CA ARG A 177 18.97 -9.79 -1.16
C ARG A 177 19.13 -8.32 -1.56
N ARG A 178 18.86 -7.97 -2.83
CA ARG A 178 18.92 -6.58 -3.30
C ARG A 178 17.87 -5.73 -2.60
N THR A 179 16.63 -6.21 -2.53
CA THR A 179 15.52 -5.53 -1.84
C THR A 179 15.84 -5.34 -0.36
N LEU A 180 16.43 -6.35 0.29
CA LEU A 180 16.90 -6.24 1.68
C LEU A 180 17.96 -5.16 1.84
N VAL A 181 18.98 -5.12 0.98
CA VAL A 181 20.03 -4.09 1.05
C VAL A 181 19.43 -2.69 0.90
N PHE A 182 18.59 -2.45 -0.11
CA PHE A 182 17.96 -1.14 -0.30
C PHE A 182 17.01 -0.76 0.85
N ALA A 183 16.28 -1.74 1.41
CA ALA A 183 15.42 -1.51 2.58
C ALA A 183 16.23 -1.11 3.81
N VAL A 184 17.34 -1.81 4.08
CA VAL A 184 18.21 -1.52 5.24
C VAL A 184 18.91 -0.18 5.06
N VAL A 185 19.51 0.09 3.90
CA VAL A 185 20.23 1.35 3.65
C VAL A 185 19.26 2.54 3.68
N GLY A 186 18.14 2.44 2.96
CA GLY A 186 17.13 3.51 2.95
C GLY A 186 16.46 3.72 4.31
N GLY A 187 16.12 2.63 5.01
CA GLY A 187 15.55 2.70 6.35
C GLY A 187 16.50 3.28 7.37
N LEU A 188 17.78 2.90 7.33
CA LEU A 188 18.83 3.46 8.21
C LEU A 188 19.02 4.94 7.93
N PHE A 189 19.06 5.35 6.66
CA PHE A 189 19.14 6.76 6.28
C PHE A 189 17.96 7.56 6.84
N LEU A 190 16.71 7.14 6.58
CA LEU A 190 15.51 7.83 7.06
C LEU A 190 15.44 7.86 8.59
N THR A 191 15.83 6.77 9.25
CA THR A 191 15.88 6.67 10.72
C THR A 191 16.91 7.65 11.29
N THR A 192 18.09 7.70 10.69
CA THR A 192 19.18 8.58 11.14
C THR A 192 18.77 10.04 11.00
N VAL A 193 18.22 10.43 9.85
CA VAL A 193 17.70 11.79 9.65
C VAL A 193 16.59 12.09 10.66
N GLY A 194 15.69 11.15 10.91
CA GLY A 194 14.66 11.28 11.94
C GLY A 194 15.23 11.51 13.34
N LEU A 195 16.26 10.75 13.74
CA LEU A 195 16.93 10.90 15.04
C LEU A 195 17.68 12.23 15.17
N VAL A 196 18.24 12.74 14.07
CA VAL A 196 18.88 14.07 14.06
C VAL A 196 17.84 15.18 14.24
N LEU A 197 16.68 15.06 13.59
CA LEU A 197 15.65 16.10 13.59
C LEU A 197 14.78 16.10 14.86
N VAL A 198 14.40 14.92 15.35
CA VAL A 198 13.57 14.75 16.56
C VAL A 198 14.09 13.54 17.35
N PRO A 199 15.11 13.69 18.22
CA PRO A 199 15.78 12.56 18.87
C PRO A 199 14.88 11.62 19.69
N THR A 200 13.76 12.12 20.21
CA THR A 200 12.81 11.36 21.05
C THR A 200 11.80 10.53 20.26
N TRP A 201 11.77 10.69 18.92
CA TRP A 201 10.70 10.13 18.09
C TRP A 201 10.44 8.63 18.25
N PRO A 202 11.43 7.73 18.47
CA PRO A 202 11.14 6.31 18.61
C PRO A 202 10.28 6.02 19.85
N LEU A 203 10.51 6.75 20.95
CA LEU A 203 9.75 6.64 22.19
C LEU A 203 8.35 7.23 22.00
N ASP A 204 8.26 8.42 21.41
CA ASP A 204 6.98 9.12 21.17
C ASP A 204 6.06 8.33 20.23
N TRP A 205 6.65 7.75 19.17
CA TRP A 205 5.95 6.86 18.25
C TRP A 205 5.46 5.60 18.95
N PHE A 206 6.32 4.95 19.74
CA PHE A 206 5.93 3.73 20.46
C PHE A 206 4.78 3.99 21.45
N GLN A 207 4.84 5.09 22.20
CA GLN A 207 3.75 5.51 23.08
C GLN A 207 2.44 5.71 22.31
N THR A 208 2.49 6.40 21.17
CA THR A 208 1.33 6.62 20.30
C THR A 208 0.74 5.30 19.78
N LEU A 209 1.59 4.34 19.39
CA LEU A 209 1.15 3.02 18.93
C LEU A 209 0.47 2.22 20.04
N THR A 210 1.03 2.21 21.26
CA THR A 210 0.42 1.48 22.38
C THR A 210 -0.95 2.04 22.79
N ALA A 211 -1.18 3.33 22.55
CA ALA A 211 -2.48 3.97 22.77
C ALA A 211 -3.50 3.67 21.64
N THR A 212 -3.03 3.18 20.49
CA THR A 212 -3.86 2.97 19.29
C THR A 212 -4.59 1.63 19.33
N ARG A 213 -5.94 1.65 19.31
CA ARG A 213 -6.78 0.44 19.41
C ARG A 213 -7.32 -0.09 18.08
N HIS A 214 -7.15 0.66 16.99
CA HIS A 214 -7.76 0.37 15.68
C HIS A 214 -6.89 -0.49 14.75
N LEU A 215 -5.70 -0.90 15.19
CA LEU A 215 -4.82 -1.78 14.42
C LEU A 215 -5.03 -3.21 14.89
N ARG A 216 -5.45 -4.09 13.98
CA ARG A 216 -5.64 -5.52 14.26
C ARG A 216 -5.12 -6.35 13.10
N ALA A 217 -4.41 -7.42 13.43
CA ALA A 217 -3.94 -8.35 12.41
C ALA A 217 -5.16 -9.06 11.76
N PRO A 218 -5.23 -9.16 10.43
CA PRO A 218 -6.32 -9.85 9.73
C PRO A 218 -6.55 -11.27 10.22
N VAL A 219 -5.49 -11.99 10.60
CA VAL A 219 -5.55 -13.36 11.14
C VAL A 219 -6.43 -13.46 12.39
N LEU A 220 -6.57 -12.38 13.16
CA LEU A 220 -7.38 -12.30 14.38
C LEU A 220 -8.84 -11.92 14.11
N GLN A 221 -9.18 -11.56 12.86
CA GLN A 221 -10.56 -11.27 12.47
C GLN A 221 -11.33 -12.59 12.26
N PRO A 222 -12.67 -12.59 12.38
CA PRO A 222 -13.48 -13.77 12.09
C PRO A 222 -13.16 -14.33 10.70
N GLY A 223 -12.77 -15.61 10.62
CA GLY A 223 -12.36 -16.27 9.38
C GLY A 223 -10.96 -15.90 8.85
N GLY A 224 -10.27 -14.95 9.48
CA GLY A 224 -8.96 -14.47 9.06
C GLY A 224 -7.84 -15.51 9.13
N PHE A 225 -7.91 -16.45 10.07
CA PHE A 225 -6.93 -17.55 10.22
C PHE A 225 -6.82 -18.43 8.95
N VAL A 226 -7.85 -18.44 8.09
CA VAL A 226 -7.83 -19.14 6.79
C VAL A 226 -6.72 -18.60 5.88
N ALA A 227 -6.30 -17.34 6.05
CA ALA A 227 -5.16 -16.78 5.34
C ALA A 227 -3.87 -17.59 5.52
N LEU A 228 -3.70 -18.24 6.67
CA LEU A 228 -2.52 -19.05 6.97
C LEU A 228 -2.46 -20.34 6.14
N LEU A 229 -3.57 -20.80 5.56
CA LEU A 229 -3.57 -21.94 4.63
C LEU A 229 -2.71 -21.67 3.39
N ALA A 230 -2.45 -20.40 3.04
CA ALA A 230 -1.50 -20.06 1.99
C ALA A 230 -0.13 -20.71 2.22
N LEU A 231 0.29 -20.93 3.49
CA LEU A 231 1.56 -21.57 3.84
C LEU A 231 1.65 -23.05 3.43
N LEU A 232 0.55 -23.71 3.06
CA LEU A 232 0.61 -25.01 2.36
C LEU A 232 1.38 -24.91 1.03
N ARG A 233 1.55 -23.69 0.50
CA ARG A 233 2.36 -23.36 -0.69
C ARG A 233 3.55 -22.45 -0.35
N TRP A 234 4.13 -22.55 0.86
CA TRP A 234 5.16 -21.63 1.39
C TRP A 234 6.40 -21.40 0.50
N ARG A 235 6.72 -22.30 -0.44
CA ARG A 235 7.85 -22.10 -1.38
C ARG A 235 7.56 -20.99 -2.40
N ARG A 236 6.32 -20.53 -2.49
CA ARG A 236 5.89 -19.39 -3.30
C ARG A 236 6.03 -18.07 -2.54
N PRO A 237 6.60 -17.01 -3.13
CA PRO A 237 6.60 -15.67 -2.54
C PRO A 237 5.17 -15.14 -2.29
N GLU A 238 4.21 -15.47 -3.16
CA GLU A 238 2.81 -15.05 -3.04
C GLU A 238 2.14 -15.66 -1.80
N ALA A 239 2.46 -16.91 -1.47
CA ALA A 239 1.97 -17.58 -0.27
C ALA A 239 2.47 -16.90 1.00
N ARG A 240 3.77 -16.58 1.03
CA ARG A 240 4.40 -15.88 2.14
C ARG A 240 3.82 -14.47 2.30
N LEU A 241 3.61 -13.77 1.18
CA LEU A 241 3.00 -12.44 1.16
C LEU A 241 1.62 -12.44 1.83
N ILE A 242 0.72 -13.35 1.44
CA ILE A 242 -0.62 -13.46 2.04
C ILE A 242 -0.53 -13.70 3.54
N ALA A 243 0.26 -14.70 3.95
CA ALA A 243 0.38 -15.07 5.35
C ALA A 243 0.96 -13.93 6.20
N LEU A 244 2.03 -13.29 5.72
CA LEU A 244 2.68 -12.19 6.43
C LEU A 244 1.77 -10.95 6.53
N LEU A 245 1.09 -10.57 5.44
CA LEU A 245 0.10 -9.49 5.49
C LEU A 245 -1.06 -9.80 6.44
N ALA A 246 -1.44 -11.07 6.58
CA ALA A 246 -2.48 -11.47 7.53
C ALA A 246 -2.02 -11.40 8.99
N CYS A 247 -0.72 -11.54 9.25
CA CYS A 247 -0.16 -11.55 10.60
C CYS A 247 0.22 -10.17 11.14
N VAL A 248 0.41 -9.17 10.28
CA VAL A 248 0.82 -7.83 10.73
C VAL A 248 -0.39 -6.98 11.15
N PRO A 249 -0.29 -6.20 12.24
CA PRO A 249 -1.33 -5.23 12.59
C PRO A 249 -1.49 -4.18 11.49
N GLN A 250 -2.73 -4.02 11.03
CA GLN A 250 -3.12 -3.02 10.03
C GLN A 250 -4.54 -2.53 10.33
N THR A 251 -4.96 -1.46 9.65
CA THR A 251 -6.36 -1.05 9.71
C THR A 251 -7.22 -2.07 8.94
N VAL A 252 -8.53 -2.09 9.18
CA VAL A 252 -9.48 -2.83 8.31
C VAL A 252 -9.89 -1.99 7.09
N GLY A 253 -9.06 -1.01 6.71
CA GLY A 253 -9.29 -0.18 5.53
C GLY A 253 -9.07 -0.99 4.26
N TRP A 254 -10.01 -0.90 3.32
CA TRP A 254 -9.93 -1.62 2.05
C TRP A 254 -8.69 -1.27 1.22
N TYR A 255 -8.06 -0.12 1.44
CA TYR A 255 -6.78 0.21 0.80
C TYR A 255 -5.62 -0.70 1.23
N GLU A 256 -5.69 -1.38 2.37
CA GLU A 256 -4.63 -2.28 2.85
C GLU A 256 -4.56 -3.58 2.05
N VAL A 257 -5.57 -3.92 1.24
CA VAL A 257 -5.57 -5.14 0.42
C VAL A 257 -4.90 -4.97 -0.94
N VAL A 258 -4.50 -3.76 -1.32
CA VAL A 258 -3.81 -3.50 -2.61
C VAL A 258 -2.61 -4.44 -2.84
N PRO A 259 -1.74 -4.71 -1.84
CA PRO A 259 -0.64 -5.66 -2.02
C PRO A 259 -1.07 -7.09 -2.36
N LEU A 260 -2.29 -7.52 -2.01
CA LEU A 260 -2.79 -8.87 -2.35
C LEU A 260 -2.96 -9.06 -3.85
N PHE A 261 -3.10 -7.99 -4.64
CA PHE A 261 -3.16 -8.10 -6.10
C PHE A 261 -1.85 -8.61 -6.73
N LEU A 262 -0.72 -8.53 -6.00
CA LEU A 262 0.56 -9.07 -6.45
C LEU A 262 0.56 -10.61 -6.53
N VAL A 263 -0.42 -11.26 -5.90
CA VAL A 263 -0.65 -12.72 -5.94
C VAL A 263 -1.16 -13.18 -7.31
N ALA A 264 -1.84 -12.31 -8.06
CA ALA A 264 -2.40 -12.66 -9.36
C ALA A 264 -1.30 -12.80 -10.42
N VAL A 265 -1.40 -13.85 -11.24
CA VAL A 265 -0.48 -14.18 -12.35
C VAL A 265 -1.19 -14.12 -13.70
N THR A 266 -2.52 -14.21 -13.71
CA THR A 266 -3.34 -14.10 -14.93
C THR A 266 -4.30 -12.91 -14.86
N PHE A 267 -4.76 -12.46 -16.03
CA PHE A 267 -5.77 -11.40 -16.13
C PHE A 267 -7.06 -11.76 -15.40
N ARG A 268 -7.51 -13.02 -15.54
CA ARG A 268 -8.72 -13.53 -14.87
C ARG A 268 -8.58 -13.51 -13.35
N GLU A 269 -7.43 -13.91 -12.84
CA GLU A 269 -7.15 -13.86 -11.40
C GLU A 269 -7.19 -12.43 -10.86
N THR A 270 -6.55 -11.48 -11.54
CA THR A 270 -6.60 -10.05 -11.15
C THR A 270 -8.04 -9.53 -11.18
N LEU A 271 -8.82 -9.89 -12.20
CA LEU A 271 -10.21 -9.46 -12.35
C LEU A 271 -11.10 -10.05 -11.24
N ILE A 272 -10.92 -11.34 -10.90
CA ILE A 272 -11.63 -11.98 -9.79
C ILE A 272 -11.33 -11.25 -8.48
N LEU A 273 -10.05 -10.97 -8.18
CA LEU A 273 -9.68 -10.21 -6.99
C LEU A 273 -10.28 -8.80 -7.02
N ALA A 274 -10.25 -8.12 -8.17
CA ALA A 274 -10.81 -6.77 -8.32
C ALA A 274 -12.31 -6.74 -8.03
N ILE A 275 -13.07 -7.68 -8.61
CA ILE A 275 -14.52 -7.77 -8.42
C ILE A 275 -14.84 -8.12 -6.96
N LEU A 276 -14.27 -9.21 -6.44
CA LEU A 276 -14.61 -9.71 -5.10
C LEU A 276 -14.26 -8.69 -4.02
N SER A 277 -13.07 -8.10 -4.06
CA SER A 277 -12.66 -7.08 -3.08
C SER A 277 -13.42 -5.76 -3.21
N SER A 278 -14.14 -5.54 -4.33
CA SER A 278 -15.00 -4.37 -4.50
C SER A 278 -16.42 -4.58 -3.99
N MET A 279 -16.91 -5.81 -3.90
CA MET A 279 -18.30 -6.11 -3.52
C MET A 279 -18.69 -5.53 -2.16
N PRO A 280 -17.91 -5.67 -1.07
CA PRO A 280 -18.30 -5.13 0.22
C PRO A 280 -18.33 -3.60 0.24
N VAL A 281 -17.40 -2.95 -0.48
CA VAL A 281 -17.38 -1.49 -0.62
C VAL A 281 -18.64 -1.01 -1.35
N LEU A 282 -18.98 -1.63 -2.47
CA LEU A 282 -20.17 -1.28 -3.24
C LEU A 282 -21.46 -1.53 -2.43
N TYR A 283 -21.48 -2.61 -1.64
CA TYR A 283 -22.56 -2.90 -0.70
C TYR A 283 -22.70 -1.78 0.35
N GLU A 284 -21.60 -1.35 0.99
CA GLU A 284 -21.61 -0.24 1.96
C GLU A 284 -22.09 1.08 1.32
N VAL A 285 -21.69 1.37 0.07
CA VAL A 285 -22.14 2.56 -0.65
C VAL A 285 -23.64 2.50 -0.96
N TRP A 286 -24.17 1.33 -1.30
CA TRP A 286 -25.56 1.19 -1.74
C TRP A 286 -26.56 1.12 -0.59
N TYR A 287 -26.20 0.45 0.50
CA TYR A 287 -27.07 0.26 1.66
C TYR A 287 -26.85 1.27 2.80
N GLY A 288 -25.87 2.16 2.65
CA GLY A 288 -25.42 3.07 3.69
C GLY A 288 -24.36 2.40 4.58
N ALA A 289 -23.33 3.16 4.94
CA ALA A 289 -22.31 2.67 5.85
C ALA A 289 -22.95 2.41 7.22
N ALA A 290 -22.73 1.23 7.79
CA ALA A 290 -22.99 1.00 9.22
C ALA A 290 -22.24 2.09 10.01
N ASP A 291 -22.92 2.67 11.01
CA ASP A 291 -22.42 3.83 11.75
C ASP A 291 -21.01 3.56 12.33
N GLY A 292 -20.01 4.21 11.77
CA GLY A 292 -18.64 4.20 12.25
C GLY A 292 -17.62 3.63 11.26
N PHE A 293 -16.60 4.43 10.95
CA PHE A 293 -15.42 4.06 10.17
C PHE A 293 -14.65 2.83 10.74
N PHE A 294 -15.01 2.35 11.93
CA PHE A 294 -14.28 1.38 12.73
C PHE A 294 -15.12 0.24 13.30
N ASP A 295 -16.27 -0.13 12.72
CA ASP A 295 -16.82 -1.43 13.08
C ASP A 295 -15.90 -2.54 12.54
N PHE A 296 -14.95 -2.96 13.39
CA PHE A 296 -13.87 -3.88 13.03
C PHE A 296 -14.40 -5.27 12.71
N THR A 297 -15.54 -5.66 13.27
CA THR A 297 -15.99 -7.04 13.19
C THR A 297 -16.58 -7.33 11.81
N PRO A 298 -17.55 -6.55 11.27
CA PRO A 298 -18.06 -6.76 9.92
C PRO A 298 -17.00 -6.52 8.85
N ARG A 299 -16.24 -5.41 8.95
CA ARG A 299 -15.21 -5.09 7.95
C ARG A 299 -14.05 -6.07 7.97
N GLY A 300 -13.61 -6.51 9.14
CA GLY A 300 -12.57 -7.52 9.28
C GLY A 300 -12.98 -8.86 8.67
N PHE A 301 -14.20 -9.32 8.94
CA PHE A 301 -14.77 -10.52 8.31
C PHE A 301 -14.90 -10.37 6.79
N GLN A 302 -15.44 -9.25 6.31
CA GLN A 302 -15.56 -8.97 4.88
C GLN A 302 -14.18 -8.97 4.20
N MET A 303 -13.17 -8.33 4.79
CA MET A 303 -11.82 -8.31 4.25
C MET A 303 -11.23 -9.72 4.18
N ALA A 304 -11.43 -10.53 5.22
CA ALA A 304 -11.03 -11.94 5.21
C ALA A 304 -11.71 -12.71 4.07
N ALA A 305 -13.05 -12.60 3.95
CA ALA A 305 -13.87 -13.35 3.01
C ALA A 305 -13.70 -12.91 1.54
N PHE A 306 -13.57 -11.61 1.27
CA PHE A 306 -13.60 -11.04 -0.07
C PHE A 306 -12.24 -10.61 -0.62
N ALA A 307 -11.19 -10.57 0.20
CA ALA A 307 -9.82 -10.27 -0.24
C ALA A 307 -8.84 -11.41 0.06
N TYR A 308 -8.72 -11.84 1.32
CA TYR A 308 -7.75 -12.87 1.70
C TYR A 308 -8.14 -14.27 1.20
N MET A 309 -9.37 -14.73 1.41
CA MET A 309 -9.79 -16.07 0.99
C MET A 309 -9.66 -16.29 -0.53
N PRO A 310 -10.06 -15.35 -1.41
CA PRO A 310 -9.81 -15.47 -2.84
C PRO A 310 -8.31 -15.56 -3.16
N ALA A 311 -7.47 -14.72 -2.53
CA ALA A 311 -6.03 -14.78 -2.73
C ALA A 311 -5.43 -16.13 -2.29
N VAL A 312 -5.88 -16.68 -1.16
CA VAL A 312 -5.50 -18.02 -0.68
C VAL A 312 -5.90 -19.09 -1.69
N ALA A 313 -7.16 -19.07 -2.16
CA ALA A 313 -7.66 -20.04 -3.13
C ALA A 313 -6.80 -20.04 -4.40
N LEU A 314 -6.50 -18.86 -4.95
CA LEU A 314 -5.64 -18.71 -6.12
C LEU A 314 -4.25 -19.32 -5.92
N VAL A 315 -3.64 -19.15 -4.75
CA VAL A 315 -2.34 -19.75 -4.43
C VAL A 315 -2.44 -21.26 -4.26
N LEU A 316 -3.46 -21.76 -3.56
CA LEU A 316 -3.65 -23.18 -3.28
C LEU A 316 -3.86 -24.02 -4.55
N LEU A 317 -4.46 -23.43 -5.59
CA LEU A 317 -4.65 -24.05 -6.91
C LEU A 317 -3.33 -24.29 -7.67
N ARG A 318 -2.20 -23.73 -7.22
CA ARG A 318 -0.90 -23.83 -7.88
C ARG A 318 0.00 -24.85 -7.18
N LYS A 319 1.00 -25.40 -7.89
CA LYS A 319 1.99 -26.34 -7.31
C LYS A 319 2.87 -25.64 -6.25
N ASN A 320 3.29 -26.36 -5.20
CA ASN A 320 4.22 -25.82 -4.19
C ASN A 320 5.69 -25.95 -4.67
N GLU A 321 6.14 -24.99 -5.47
CA GLU A 321 7.46 -24.97 -6.09
C GLU A 321 8.20 -23.69 -5.73
N TRP A 322 9.54 -23.75 -5.72
CA TRP A 322 10.36 -22.56 -5.60
C TRP A 322 10.21 -21.74 -6.87
N ARG A 323 9.59 -20.56 -6.74
CA ARG A 323 9.74 -19.50 -7.73
C ARG A 323 10.65 -18.46 -7.13
N GLU A 324 11.71 -18.12 -7.83
CA GLU A 324 12.48 -16.95 -7.48
C GLU A 324 11.56 -15.72 -7.53
N ALA A 325 11.67 -14.87 -6.51
CA ALA A 325 11.06 -13.56 -6.52
C ALA A 325 11.68 -12.62 -7.58
N SER A 326 12.68 -13.09 -8.35
CA SER A 326 13.13 -12.43 -9.58
C SER A 326 11.98 -12.26 -10.60
N HIS A 327 10.93 -13.08 -10.54
CA HIS A 327 9.68 -12.79 -11.25
C HIS A 327 8.98 -11.49 -10.81
N TYR A 328 9.40 -10.84 -9.72
CA TYR A 328 8.94 -9.52 -9.29
C TYR A 328 10.02 -8.43 -9.42
N HIS A 329 11.32 -8.80 -9.44
CA HIS A 329 12.47 -7.89 -9.53
C HIS A 329 13.16 -7.76 -10.89
#